data_AF-A0A9N9AYD4-F1
#
_entry.id   AF-A0A9N9AYD4-F1
#
_cell.length_a   1.000
_cell.length_b   1.000
_cell.length_c   1.000
_cell.angle_alpha   90.00
_cell.angle_beta   90.00
_cell.angle_gamma   90.00
#
_symmetry.space_group_name_H-M   'P 1'
#
loop_
_entity.id
_entity.type
_entity.pdbx_description
1 polymer ?
#
loop_
_entity_poly.entity_id
_entity_poly.type
_entity_poly.pdbx_seq_one_letter_code
_entity_poly.pdbx_strand_id
1 'polypeptide(L)'
;MAFKFNWPDFTTEFVEQAKNLLTTALNKSNKPANIVDHIVVKDLNMGTKPPELEIMEIGELAVDKFRGIFKLIYTGDAHLTLQTK
;
A
#
# COMPACT_ATOMS: atom_id res chain seq x y z
N MET A 1 -2.70 -9.35 -21.40
CA MET A 1 -4.12 -9.25 -21.01
C MET A 1 -4.16 -8.37 -19.76
N ALA A 2 -4.88 -7.25 -19.77
CA ALA A 2 -4.89 -6.29 -18.66
C ALA A 2 -6.15 -6.46 -17.81
N PHE A 3 -6.00 -6.64 -16.50
CA PHE A 3 -7.13 -6.54 -15.58
C PHE A 3 -7.51 -5.07 -15.41
N LYS A 4 -8.82 -4.76 -15.48
CA LYS A 4 -9.31 -3.43 -15.16
C LYS A 4 -9.40 -3.30 -13.64
N PHE A 5 -8.48 -2.56 -13.04
CA PHE A 5 -8.57 -2.18 -11.64
C PHE A 5 -9.55 -1.02 -11.49
N ASN A 6 -10.54 -1.21 -10.62
CA ASN A 6 -11.30 -0.08 -10.10
C ASN A 6 -10.46 0.59 -9.01
N TRP A 7 -10.25 1.89 -9.14
CA TRP A 7 -9.55 2.72 -8.16
C TRP A 7 -10.56 3.68 -7.53
N PRO A 8 -11.41 3.18 -6.61
CA PRO A 8 -12.43 4.00 -5.99
C PRO A 8 -11.80 4.94 -4.95
N ASP A 9 -12.62 5.87 -4.45
CA ASP A 9 -12.31 6.52 -3.19
C ASP A 9 -12.27 5.47 -2.08
N PHE A 10 -11.17 5.43 -1.35
CA PHE A 10 -10.97 4.50 -0.26
C PHE A 10 -11.79 4.94 0.95
N THR A 11 -12.38 3.99 1.67
CA THR A 11 -13.18 4.31 2.84
C THR A 11 -12.31 4.87 3.96
N THR A 12 -12.87 5.75 4.79
CA THR A 12 -12.16 6.33 5.94
C THR A 12 -11.63 5.24 6.88
N GLU A 13 -12.39 4.16 7.07
CA GLU A 13 -12.00 3.02 7.91
C GLU A 13 -10.76 2.32 7.37
N PHE A 14 -10.69 2.11 6.04
CA PHE A 14 -9.51 1.52 5.40
C PHE A 14 -8.28 2.42 5.59
N VAL A 15 -8.43 3.72 5.34
CA VAL A 15 -7.32 4.69 5.44
C VAL A 15 -6.81 4.75 6.88
N GLU A 16 -7.69 4.82 7.88
CA GLU A 16 -7.30 4.83 9.29
C GLU A 16 -6.61 3.52 9.72
N GLN A 17 -7.11 2.37 9.29
CA GLN A 17 -6.43 1.09 9.54
C GLN A 17 -5.04 1.04 8.91
N ALA A 18 -4.90 1.48 7.66
CA ALA A 18 -3.61 1.54 6.97
C ALA A 18 -2.63 2.49 7.67
N LYS A 19 -3.08 3.67 8.11
CA LYS A 19 -2.28 4.63 8.90
C LYS A 19 -1.76 4.01 10.20
N ASN A 20 -2.61 3.28 10.92
CA ASN A 20 -2.23 2.60 12.16
C ASN A 20 -1.21 1.49 11.94
N LEU A 21 -1.40 0.67 10.89
CA LEU A 21 -0.46 -0.38 10.51
C LEU A 21 0.90 0.18 10.10
N LEU A 22 0.91 1.24 9.28
CA LEU A 22 2.13 1.92 8.85
C LEU A 22 2.86 2.55 10.04
N THR A 23 2.15 3.27 10.91
CA THR A 23 2.72 3.85 12.15
C THR A 23 3.35 2.76 13.01
N THR A 24 2.66 1.63 13.21
CA THR A 24 3.20 0.50 13.98
C THR A 24 4.44 -0.10 13.32
N ALA A 25 4.41 -0.36 12.01
CA ALA A 25 5.51 -0.95 11.27
C ALA A 25 6.75 -0.05 11.27
N LEU A 26 6.58 1.26 11.06
CA LEU A 26 7.66 2.26 11.06
C LEU A 26 8.38 2.37 12.41
N ASN A 27 7.69 2.01 13.50
CA ASN A 27 8.25 2.07 14.85
C ASN A 27 8.66 0.69 15.41
N LYS A 28 8.49 -0.42 14.67
CA LYS A 28 8.77 -1.78 15.14
C LYS A 28 10.27 -2.15 15.14
N SER A 29 11.08 -1.54 14.28
CA SER A 29 12.52 -1.80 14.17
C SER A 29 13.36 -0.90 15.08
N ASN A 30 14.59 -1.32 15.40
CA ASN A 30 15.61 -0.41 15.97
C ASN A 30 15.81 0.73 14.98
N LYS A 31 15.31 1.91 15.35
CA LYS A 31 15.45 3.12 14.54
C LYS A 31 16.93 3.41 14.34
N PRO A 32 17.35 3.87 13.13
CA PRO A 32 18.68 4.43 12.97
C PRO A 32 18.93 5.48 14.05
N ALA A 33 20.15 5.58 14.58
CA ALA A 33 20.48 6.49 15.70
C ALA A 33 20.11 7.97 15.42
N ASN A 34 19.95 8.33 14.15
CA ASN A 34 19.64 9.66 13.67
C ASN A 34 18.12 9.96 13.70
N ILE A 35 17.26 8.95 13.84
CA ILE A 35 15.80 9.07 13.96
C ILE A 35 15.46 8.96 15.43
N VAL A 36 15.39 10.12 16.09
CA VAL A 36 15.38 10.21 17.56
C VAL A 36 13.97 10.01 18.13
N ASP A 37 12.91 10.19 17.34
CA ASP A 37 11.54 10.24 17.87
C ASP A 37 10.55 9.28 17.17
N HIS A 38 9.34 9.19 17.72
CA HIS A 38 8.21 8.44 17.22
C HIS A 38 7.73 9.00 15.88
N ILE A 39 7.59 8.12 14.89
CA ILE A 39 7.09 8.49 13.56
C ILE A 39 5.58 8.28 13.56
N VAL A 40 4.82 9.33 13.26
CA VAL A 40 3.36 9.26 13.14
C VAL A 40 2.97 9.46 11.68
N VAL A 41 2.07 8.61 11.18
CA VAL A 41 1.42 8.84 9.88
C VAL A 41 0.27 9.82 10.07
N LYS A 42 0.46 11.07 9.63
CA LYS A 42 -0.55 12.13 9.75
C LYS A 42 -1.64 11.99 8.69
N ASP A 43 -1.22 11.75 7.45
CA ASP A 43 -2.12 11.66 6.30
C ASP A 43 -1.65 10.57 5.34
N LEU A 44 -2.62 9.86 4.75
CA LEU A 44 -2.40 8.83 3.75
C LEU A 44 -3.41 9.03 2.63
N ASN A 45 -2.91 9.29 1.43
CA ASN A 45 -3.71 9.41 0.23
C ASN A 45 -3.23 8.37 -0.79
N MET A 46 -4.18 7.60 -1.32
CA MET A 46 -3.89 6.50 -2.26
C MET A 46 -3.75 6.97 -3.72
N GLY A 47 -3.87 8.27 -3.96
CA GLY A 47 -3.83 8.86 -5.29
C GLY A 47 -5.12 8.61 -6.08
N THR A 48 -5.19 9.24 -7.24
CA THR A 48 -6.32 9.19 -8.17
C THR A 48 -6.11 8.18 -9.30
N LYS A 49 -4.86 7.75 -9.52
CA LYS A 49 -4.49 6.86 -10.63
C LYS A 49 -4.28 5.41 -10.15
N PRO A 50 -4.93 4.41 -10.78
CA PRO A 50 -4.65 3.01 -10.51
C PRO A 50 -3.25 2.59 -10.94
N PRO A 51 -2.68 1.52 -10.35
CA PRO A 51 -1.55 0.82 -10.93
C PRO A 51 -1.94 0.07 -12.21
N GLU A 52 -0.96 -0.16 -13.07
CA GLU A 52 -1.03 -1.17 -14.13
C GLU A 52 -0.65 -2.54 -13.54
N LEU A 53 -1.46 -3.56 -13.85
CA LEU A 53 -1.20 -4.94 -13.41
C LEU A 53 -1.04 -5.86 -14.63
N GLU A 54 0.13 -6.47 -14.72
CA GLU A 54 0.46 -7.46 -15.74
C GLU A 54 0.58 -8.84 -15.09
N ILE A 55 -0.09 -9.84 -15.66
CA ILE A 55 0.01 -11.23 -15.22
C ILE A 55 1.30 -11.79 -15.78
N MET A 56 2.22 -12.20 -14.92
CA MET A 56 3.45 -12.87 -15.34
C MET A 56 3.24 -14.38 -15.41
N GLU A 57 2.64 -14.95 -14.37
CA GLU A 57 2.43 -16.39 -14.26
C GLU A 57 1.11 -16.67 -13.54
N ILE A 58 0.36 -17.66 -14.00
CA ILE A 58 -0.75 -18.25 -13.25
C ILE A 58 -0.33 -19.67 -12.90
N GLY A 59 -0.18 -19.92 -11.59
CA GLY A 59 0.12 -21.24 -11.04
C GLY A 59 -1.16 -22.04 -10.79
N GLU A 60 -1.33 -22.53 -9.56
CA GLU A 60 -2.50 -23.32 -9.18
C GLU A 60 -3.81 -22.56 -9.38
N LEU A 61 -4.71 -23.13 -10.18
CA LEU A 61 -6.08 -22.70 -10.37
C LEU A 61 -7.01 -23.72 -9.68
N ALA A 62 -7.74 -23.29 -8.66
CA ALA A 62 -8.82 -24.04 -8.03
C ALA A 62 -10.15 -23.30 -8.24
N VAL A 63 -11.27 -23.95 -7.93
CA VAL A 63 -12.63 -23.44 -8.20
C VAL A 63 -12.86 -22.01 -7.67
N ASP A 64 -12.28 -21.67 -6.51
CA ASP A 64 -12.49 -20.38 -5.84
C ASP A 64 -11.22 -19.56 -5.55
N LYS A 65 -10.06 -20.08 -5.96
CA LYS A 65 -8.78 -19.41 -5.69
C LYS A 65 -7.79 -19.72 -6.79
N PHE A 66 -6.90 -18.78 -7.02
CA PHE A 66 -5.72 -19.07 -7.80
C PHE A 66 -4.51 -18.37 -7.22
N ARG A 67 -3.33 -18.91 -7.53
CA ARG A 67 -2.06 -18.28 -7.22
C ARG A 67 -1.47 -17.75 -8.51
N GLY A 68 -1.14 -16.46 -8.53
CA GLY A 68 -0.48 -15.83 -9.67
C GLY A 68 0.69 -14.97 -9.24
N ILE A 69 1.64 -14.80 -10.14
CA ILE A 69 2.67 -13.78 -10.04
C ILE A 69 2.24 -12.63 -10.94
N PHE A 70 2.21 -11.43 -10.35
CA PHE A 70 1.81 -10.23 -11.04
C PHE A 70 2.91 -9.19 -10.95
N LYS A 71 3.14 -8.51 -12.06
CA LYS A 71 3.94 -7.28 -12.09
C LYS A 71 2.99 -6.11 -11.89
N LEU A 72 3.17 -5.41 -10.78
CA LEU A 72 2.45 -4.19 -10.45
C LEU A 72 3.35 -3.00 -10.77
N ILE A 73 2.88 -2.11 -11.64
CA ILE A 73 3.55 -0.85 -11.96
C ILE A 73 2.66 0.28 -11.45
N TYR A 74 3.10 0.99 -10.42
CA TYR A 74 2.39 2.15 -9.89
C TYR A 74 3.09 3.44 -10.31
N THR A 75 2.46 4.21 -11.19
CA THR A 75 2.89 5.55 -11.60
C THR A 75 1.83 6.59 -11.24
N GLY A 76 1.24 6.44 -10.05
CA GLY A 76 0.22 7.33 -9.53
C GLY A 76 0.77 8.45 -8.66
N ASP A 77 -0.14 9.09 -7.94
CA ASP A 77 0.01 10.31 -7.16
C ASP A 77 -0.27 10.08 -5.66
N ALA A 78 -0.20 8.83 -5.20
CA ALA A 78 -0.26 8.53 -3.77
C ALA A 78 0.83 9.27 -2.99
N HIS A 79 0.46 9.74 -1.81
CA HIS A 79 1.40 10.39 -0.91
C HIS A 79 1.12 10.03 0.55
N LEU A 80 2.18 10.15 1.34
CA LEU A 80 2.19 9.85 2.77
C LEU A 80 2.80 11.05 3.49
N THR A 81 2.05 11.63 4.42
CA THR A 81 2.58 12.68 5.28
C THR A 81 3.00 12.08 6.61
N LEU A 82 4.30 12.14 6.87
CA LEU A 82 4.89 11.70 8.13
C LEU A 82 5.16 12.90 9.02
N GLN A 83 4.95 12.72 10.32
CA GLN A 83 5.33 13.68 11.33
C GLN A 83 6.26 13.00 12.34
N THR A 84 7.41 13.60 12.55
CA THR A 84 8.28 13.33 13.70
C THR A 84 8.26 14.55 14.61
N LYS A 85 8.68 14.40 15.86
CA LYS A 85 8.95 15.54 16.72
C LYS A 85 10.25 16.24 16.33
#